data_AF-A0A7J6RNP5-F1
#
_entry.id   AF-A0A7J6RNP5-F1
#
_cell.length_a   1.000
_cell.length_b   1.000
_cell.length_c   1.000
_cell.angle_alpha   90.00
_cell.angle_beta   90.00
_cell.angle_gamma   90.00
#
_symmetry.space_group_name_H-M   'P 1'
#
loop_
_entity.id
_entity.type
_entity.pdbx_description
1 polymer ?
#
loop_
_entity_poly.entity_id
_entity_poly.type
_entity_poly.pdbx_seq_one_letter_code
_entity_poly.pdbx_strand_id
1 'polypeptide(L)'
;MQHGRRKLSHGEIPSEQKALDREKAAKALKLMHTVLEARKTCKELTPEVNEMTMKALQINPEVATIWNFRRDLLSRLPPSTRTGALKKELELLNMATKLITKSYCVWHQRTWVVNELLDLMSSAQDAPEGGATNDRAEQTPEELIASELGVIDKLLSYDGRNFHVWNYRAFLLSHPAYKGDKTKLDRET
;
A
#
# COMPACT_ATOMS: atom_id res chain seq x y z
N MET A 1 -11.00 -13.85 3.47
CA MET A 1 -12.35 -14.43 3.71
C MET A 1 -13.40 -13.35 3.49
N GLN A 2 -14.51 -13.61 2.80
CA GLN A 2 -15.58 -12.61 2.62
C GLN A 2 -16.51 -12.67 3.83
N HIS A 3 -16.37 -11.73 4.77
CA HIS A 3 -17.28 -11.61 5.92
C HIS A 3 -18.51 -10.78 5.52
N GLY A 4 -19.68 -11.12 6.08
CA GLY A 4 -20.91 -10.32 5.94
C GLY A 4 -21.63 -10.39 4.59
N ARG A 5 -21.20 -11.24 3.65
CA ARG A 5 -21.90 -11.39 2.37
C ARG A 5 -23.20 -12.19 2.56
N ARG A 6 -24.35 -11.56 2.31
CA ARG A 6 -25.65 -12.26 2.29
C ARG A 6 -25.63 -13.33 1.19
N LYS A 7 -25.95 -14.58 1.55
CA LYS A 7 -26.14 -15.65 0.55
C LYS A 7 -27.41 -15.37 -0.24
N LEU A 8 -27.27 -15.09 -1.53
CA LEU A 8 -28.39 -15.08 -2.48
C LEU A 8 -28.67 -16.53 -2.93
N SER A 9 -29.94 -16.85 -3.20
CA SER A 9 -30.34 -18.16 -3.70
C SER A 9 -29.81 -18.35 -5.14
N HIS A 10 -29.39 -19.56 -5.49
CA HIS A 10 -28.76 -19.87 -6.78
C HIS A 10 -29.67 -19.58 -8.00
N GLY A 11 -31.00 -19.51 -7.78
CA GLY A 11 -32.01 -19.16 -8.78
C GLY A 11 -32.28 -17.67 -8.97
N GLU A 12 -31.73 -16.79 -8.12
CA GLU A 12 -32.03 -15.34 -8.15
C GLU A 12 -31.08 -14.53 -9.04
N ILE A 13 -29.96 -15.11 -9.49
CA ILE A 13 -28.97 -14.40 -10.31
C ILE A 13 -29.29 -14.66 -11.81
N PRO A 14 -29.60 -13.62 -12.60
CA PRO A 14 -29.86 -13.76 -14.03
C PRO A 14 -28.71 -14.45 -14.77
N SER A 15 -29.03 -15.27 -15.78
CA SER A 15 -28.03 -16.01 -16.59
C SER A 15 -26.96 -15.08 -17.19
N GLU A 16 -27.36 -13.89 -17.64
CA GLU A 16 -26.48 -12.87 -18.18
C GLU A 16 -25.49 -12.34 -17.13
N GLN A 17 -25.93 -12.09 -15.89
CA GLN A 17 -25.06 -11.67 -14.80
C GLN A 17 -24.04 -12.76 -14.44
N LYS A 18 -24.46 -14.04 -14.44
CA LYS A 18 -23.54 -15.18 -14.23
C LYS A 18 -22.48 -15.25 -15.34
N ALA A 19 -22.87 -15.02 -16.59
CA ALA A 19 -21.95 -15.00 -17.72
C ALA A 19 -20.93 -13.85 -17.60
N LEU A 20 -21.40 -12.65 -17.27
CA LEU A 20 -20.55 -11.47 -17.06
C LEU A 20 -19.57 -11.67 -15.90
N ASP A 21 -20.02 -12.22 -14.77
CA ASP A 21 -19.15 -12.49 -13.61
C ASP A 21 -18.10 -13.56 -13.95
N ARG A 22 -18.46 -14.58 -14.73
CA ARG A 22 -17.52 -15.61 -15.21
C ARG A 22 -16.47 -15.02 -16.15
N GLU A 23 -16.87 -14.12 -17.05
CA GLU A 23 -15.94 -13.44 -17.95
C GLU A 23 -14.96 -12.55 -17.18
N LYS A 24 -15.46 -11.77 -16.20
CA LYS A 24 -14.62 -10.96 -15.30
C LYS A 24 -13.64 -11.82 -14.52
N ALA A 25 -14.09 -12.94 -13.96
CA ALA A 25 -13.25 -13.88 -13.24
C ALA A 25 -12.16 -14.50 -14.14
N ALA A 26 -12.50 -14.87 -15.37
CA ALA A 26 -11.54 -15.41 -16.33
C ALA A 26 -10.46 -14.37 -16.71
N LYS A 27 -10.87 -13.12 -16.95
CA LYS A 27 -9.93 -12.01 -17.22
C LYS A 27 -9.01 -11.74 -16.02
N ALA A 28 -9.54 -11.74 -14.80
CA ALA A 28 -8.77 -11.58 -13.58
C ALA A 28 -7.75 -12.72 -13.37
N LEU A 29 -8.17 -13.96 -13.61
CA LEU A 29 -7.28 -15.13 -13.50
C LEU A 29 -6.16 -15.08 -14.53
N LYS A 30 -6.48 -14.70 -15.78
CA LYS A 30 -5.48 -14.53 -16.84
C LYS A 30 -4.44 -13.46 -16.45
N LEU A 31 -4.90 -12.31 -15.94
CA LEU A 31 -4.01 -11.25 -15.48
C LEU A 31 -3.11 -11.73 -14.33
N MET A 32 -3.68 -12.44 -13.35
CA MET A 32 -2.92 -13.01 -12.23
C MET A 32 -1.83 -13.96 -12.73
N HIS A 33 -2.16 -14.84 -13.68
CA HIS A 33 -1.19 -15.75 -14.30
C HIS A 33 -0.07 -14.97 -15.00
N THR A 34 -0.40 -13.94 -15.79
CA THR A 34 0.61 -13.09 -16.44
C THR A 34 1.55 -12.43 -15.43
N VAL A 35 1.02 -11.93 -14.31
CA VAL A 35 1.84 -11.34 -13.23
C VAL A 35 2.77 -12.38 -12.60
N LEU A 36 2.30 -13.60 -12.37
CA LEU A 36 3.11 -14.68 -11.81
C LEU A 36 4.22 -15.15 -12.76
N GLU A 37 3.97 -15.17 -14.07
CA GLU A 37 5.01 -15.46 -15.06
C GLU A 37 6.04 -14.33 -15.13
N ALA A 38 5.60 -13.07 -15.16
CA ALA A 38 6.50 -11.92 -15.13
C ALA A 38 7.40 -11.94 -13.88
N ARG A 39 6.89 -12.34 -12.72
CA ARG A 39 7.69 -12.47 -11.49
C ARG A 39 8.89 -13.42 -11.63
N LYS A 40 8.77 -14.47 -12.45
CA LYS A 40 9.85 -15.46 -12.64
C LYS A 40 11.03 -14.83 -13.40
N THR A 41 10.74 -14.02 -14.41
CA THR A 41 11.73 -13.56 -15.39
C THR A 41 12.11 -12.09 -15.24
N CYS A 42 11.15 -11.21 -14.93
CA CYS A 42 11.38 -9.77 -14.81
C CYS A 42 12.06 -9.42 -13.48
N LYS A 43 13.08 -8.55 -13.54
CA LYS A 43 13.83 -8.02 -12.39
C LYS A 43 13.80 -6.50 -12.29
N GLU A 44 13.05 -5.86 -13.18
CA GLU A 44 12.95 -4.41 -13.31
C GLU A 44 11.48 -3.97 -13.30
N LEU A 45 11.22 -2.78 -12.76
CA LEU A 45 9.90 -2.17 -12.73
C LEU A 45 9.60 -1.48 -14.07
N THR A 46 9.36 -2.26 -15.12
CA THR A 46 8.94 -1.72 -16.42
C THR A 46 7.53 -1.13 -16.32
N PRO A 47 7.13 -0.19 -17.21
CA PRO A 47 5.78 0.35 -17.24
C PRO A 47 4.69 -0.74 -17.32
N GLU A 48 4.92 -1.77 -18.12
CA GLU A 48 4.00 -2.89 -18.30
C GLU A 48 3.87 -3.73 -17.02
N VAL A 49 5.00 -4.04 -16.37
CA VAL A 49 5.03 -4.78 -15.10
C VAL A 49 4.32 -3.98 -14.00
N ASN A 50 4.58 -2.68 -13.95
CA ASN A 50 3.94 -1.79 -12.99
C ASN A 50 2.42 -1.75 -13.22
N GLU A 51 1.98 -1.55 -14.45
CA GLU A 51 0.55 -1.46 -14.79
C GLU A 51 -0.18 -2.79 -14.52
N MET A 52 0.38 -3.93 -14.95
CA MET A 52 -0.27 -5.22 -14.76
C MET A 52 -0.42 -5.59 -13.28
N THR A 53 0.59 -5.30 -12.46
CA THR A 53 0.56 -5.57 -11.02
C THR A 53 -0.39 -4.61 -10.29
N MET A 54 -0.44 -3.33 -10.68
CA MET A 54 -1.44 -2.38 -10.18
C MET A 54 -2.87 -2.83 -10.48
N LYS A 55 -3.16 -3.22 -11.73
CA LYS A 55 -4.48 -3.73 -12.13
C LYS A 55 -4.85 -5.00 -11.36
N ALA A 56 -3.91 -5.90 -11.14
CA ALA A 56 -4.16 -7.12 -10.37
C ALA A 56 -4.52 -6.81 -8.90
N LEU A 57 -3.86 -5.83 -8.29
CA LEU A 57 -4.14 -5.40 -6.92
C LEU A 57 -5.44 -4.61 -6.78
N GLN A 58 -5.85 -3.86 -7.81
CA GLN A 58 -7.18 -3.24 -7.87
C GLN A 58 -8.31 -4.27 -7.90
N ILE A 59 -8.07 -5.45 -8.50
CA ILE A 59 -9.02 -6.55 -8.49
C ILE A 59 -9.03 -7.26 -7.13
N ASN A 60 -7.85 -7.58 -6.59
CA ASN A 60 -7.73 -8.22 -5.29
C ASN A 60 -6.44 -7.81 -4.56
N PRO A 61 -6.51 -6.90 -3.57
CA PRO A 61 -5.34 -6.46 -2.83
C PRO A 61 -4.88 -7.46 -1.76
N GLU A 62 -5.56 -8.58 -1.54
CA GLU A 62 -5.17 -9.63 -0.58
C GLU A 62 -4.07 -10.57 -1.12
N VAL A 63 -3.61 -10.37 -2.36
CA VAL A 63 -2.62 -11.25 -2.97
C VAL A 63 -1.21 -10.82 -2.57
N ALA A 64 -0.73 -11.34 -1.43
CA ALA A 64 0.59 -11.05 -0.87
C ALA A 64 1.75 -11.26 -1.88
N THR A 65 1.62 -12.24 -2.79
CA THR A 65 2.64 -12.51 -3.80
C THR A 65 2.89 -11.33 -4.74
N ILE A 66 1.86 -10.54 -5.07
CA ILE A 66 2.02 -9.37 -5.94
C ILE A 66 2.70 -8.25 -5.17
N TRP A 67 2.32 -8.01 -3.91
CA TRP A 67 3.00 -7.02 -3.07
C TRP A 67 4.48 -7.34 -2.88
N ASN A 68 4.81 -8.61 -2.62
CA ASN A 68 6.20 -9.05 -2.50
C ASN A 68 6.98 -8.84 -3.80
N PHE A 69 6.34 -9.09 -4.95
CA PHE A 69 6.96 -8.83 -6.26
C PHE A 69 7.21 -7.34 -6.47
N ARG A 70 6.21 -6.48 -6.24
CA ARG A 70 6.36 -5.02 -6.32
C ARG A 70 7.46 -4.51 -5.39
N ARG A 71 7.53 -5.03 -4.16
CA ARG A 71 8.58 -4.70 -3.19
C ARG A 71 9.97 -5.03 -3.72
N ASP A 72 10.19 -6.24 -4.22
CA ASP A 72 11.49 -6.65 -4.80
C ASP A 72 11.91 -5.72 -5.95
N LEU A 73 10.97 -5.31 -6.80
CA LEU A 73 11.24 -4.39 -7.90
C LEU A 73 11.55 -2.96 -7.41
N LEU A 74 10.75 -2.43 -6.47
CA LEU A 74 10.93 -1.09 -5.91
C LEU A 74 12.25 -0.98 -5.14
N SER A 75 12.62 -2.01 -4.37
CA SER A 75 13.89 -2.09 -3.64
C SER A 75 15.14 -2.13 -4.53
N ARG A 76 14.99 -2.31 -5.84
CA ARG A 76 16.10 -2.27 -6.82
C ARG A 76 16.26 -0.90 -7.47
N LEU A 77 15.27 -0.01 -7.35
CA LEU A 77 15.33 1.32 -7.96
C LEU A 77 16.40 2.18 -7.28
N PRO A 78 17.13 3.04 -8.03
CA PRO A 78 18.06 3.96 -7.41
C PRO A 78 17.32 4.98 -6.51
N PRO A 79 17.91 5.43 -5.40
CA PRO A 79 17.28 6.35 -4.44
C PRO A 79 16.59 7.56 -5.09
N SER A 80 17.24 8.16 -6.09
CA SER A 80 16.73 9.32 -6.86
C SER A 80 15.36 9.10 -7.51
N THR A 81 15.07 7.87 -7.95
CA THR A 81 13.78 7.53 -8.57
C THR A 81 12.84 6.79 -7.61
N ARG A 82 13.41 6.13 -6.60
CA ARG A 82 12.69 5.29 -5.65
C ARG A 82 11.68 6.10 -4.84
N THR A 83 12.03 7.30 -4.38
CA THR A 83 11.12 8.17 -3.62
C THR A 83 9.83 8.46 -4.38
N GLY A 84 9.93 8.82 -5.68
CA GLY A 84 8.76 9.07 -6.52
C GLY A 84 7.92 7.81 -6.77
N ALA A 85 8.57 6.65 -6.94
CA ALA A 85 7.88 5.37 -7.10
C ALA A 85 7.15 4.93 -5.82
N LEU A 86 7.76 5.10 -4.65
CA LEU A 86 7.16 4.80 -3.34
C LEU A 86 5.96 5.70 -3.03
N LYS A 87 6.01 6.99 -3.41
CA LYS A 87 4.85 7.90 -3.29
C LYS A 87 3.65 7.40 -4.12
N LYS A 88 3.89 6.93 -5.36
CA LYS A 88 2.84 6.29 -6.17
C LYS A 88 2.35 4.97 -5.57
N GLU A 89 3.24 4.21 -4.91
CA GLU A 89 2.84 3.00 -4.18
C GLU A 89 1.92 3.33 -3.00
N LEU A 90 2.15 4.43 -2.29
CA LEU A 90 1.21 4.92 -1.25
C LEU A 90 -0.17 5.27 -1.81
N GLU A 91 -0.25 5.85 -3.01
CA GLU A 91 -1.53 6.10 -3.68
C GLU A 91 -2.29 4.80 -3.97
N LEU A 92 -1.57 3.77 -4.44
CA LEU A 92 -2.14 2.44 -4.65
C LEU A 92 -2.63 1.81 -3.33
N LEU A 93 -1.86 1.97 -2.26
CA LEU A 93 -2.24 1.50 -0.92
C LEU A 93 -3.43 2.26 -0.36
N ASN A 94 -3.55 3.57 -0.61
CA ASN A 94 -4.73 4.35 -0.21
C ASN A 94 -6.01 3.84 -0.87
N MET A 95 -5.92 3.35 -2.11
CA MET A 95 -7.02 2.65 -2.77
C MET A 95 -7.28 1.28 -2.11
N ALA A 96 -6.23 0.48 -1.91
CA ALA A 96 -6.35 -0.86 -1.34
C ALA A 96 -6.95 -0.87 0.08
N THR A 97 -6.52 0.05 0.95
CA THR A 97 -7.02 0.17 2.33
C THR A 97 -8.50 0.58 2.38
N LYS A 98 -9.00 1.33 1.38
CA LYS A 98 -10.44 1.64 1.27
C LYS A 98 -11.27 0.42 0.85
N LEU A 99 -10.71 -0.46 0.03
CA LEU A 99 -11.39 -1.68 -0.40
C LEU A 99 -11.41 -2.73 0.72
N ILE A 100 -10.27 -2.94 1.39
CA ILE A 100 -10.11 -3.97 2.41
C ILE A 100 -9.29 -3.38 3.57
N THR A 101 -9.99 -2.90 4.60
CA THR A 101 -9.40 -2.26 5.78
C THR A 101 -8.71 -3.25 6.73
N LYS A 102 -9.01 -4.55 6.60
CA LYS A 102 -8.50 -5.63 7.46
C LYS A 102 -7.64 -6.62 6.67
N SER A 103 -6.64 -6.08 5.98
CA SER A 103 -5.72 -6.84 5.13
C SER A 103 -4.30 -6.81 5.68
N TYR A 104 -3.80 -7.96 6.11
CA TYR A 104 -2.44 -8.05 6.65
C TYR A 104 -1.39 -7.63 5.62
N CYS A 105 -1.49 -8.11 4.38
CA CYS A 105 -0.49 -7.80 3.36
C CYS A 105 -0.50 -6.34 2.91
N VAL A 106 -1.68 -5.69 2.85
CA VAL A 106 -1.78 -4.26 2.53
C VAL A 106 -1.11 -3.42 3.62
N TRP A 107 -1.43 -3.69 4.89
CA TRP A 107 -0.82 -2.96 6.00
C TRP A 107 0.69 -3.21 6.11
N HIS A 108 1.12 -4.46 5.92
CA HIS A 108 2.55 -4.79 5.89
C HIS A 108 3.28 -4.09 4.75
N GLN A 109 2.67 -3.97 3.57
CA GLN A 109 3.26 -3.19 2.48
C GLN A 109 3.30 -1.70 2.82
N ARG A 110 2.24 -1.15 3.43
CA ARG A 110 2.21 0.26 3.85
C ARG A 110 3.27 0.59 4.88
N THR A 111 3.47 -0.27 5.88
CA THR A 111 4.57 -0.16 6.85
C THR A 111 5.92 -0.12 6.13
N TRP A 112 6.17 -1.05 5.21
CA TRP A 112 7.43 -1.08 4.47
C TRP A 112 7.64 0.18 3.63
N VAL A 113 6.64 0.63 2.86
CA VAL A 113 6.75 1.83 2.01
C VAL A 113 7.04 3.08 2.83
N VAL A 114 6.34 3.26 3.95
CA VAL A 114 6.56 4.44 4.81
C VAL A 114 7.92 4.39 5.48
N ASN A 115 8.38 3.21 5.94
CA ASN A 115 9.72 3.07 6.50
C ASN A 115 10.80 3.44 5.47
N GLU A 116 10.73 2.90 4.25
CA GLU A 116 11.70 3.23 3.19
C GLU A 116 11.71 4.72 2.84
N LEU A 117 10.53 5.37 2.81
CA LEU A 117 10.46 6.81 2.59
C LEU A 117 11.15 7.60 3.70
N LEU A 118 10.93 7.23 4.97
CA LEU A 118 11.56 7.88 6.11
C LEU A 118 13.08 7.66 6.13
N ASP A 119 13.54 6.46 5.78
CA ASP A 119 14.97 6.13 5.70
C ASP A 119 15.67 6.92 4.57
N LEU A 120 15.02 7.03 3.40
CA LEU A 120 15.52 7.83 2.28
C LEU A 120 15.60 9.32 2.62
N MET A 121 14.59 9.85 3.33
CA MET A 121 14.57 11.24 3.78
C MET A 121 15.66 11.54 4.80
N SER A 122 15.92 10.59 5.73
CA SER A 122 16.99 10.73 6.72
C SER A 122 18.37 10.74 6.04
N SER A 123 18.58 9.84 5.08
CA SER A 123 19.83 9.75 4.33
C SER A 123 20.11 10.99 3.46
N ALA A 124 19.06 11.70 3.02
CA ALA A 124 19.20 12.93 2.23
C ALA A 124 19.61 14.14 3.09
N GLN A 125 19.29 14.15 4.38
CA GLN A 125 19.68 15.23 5.31
C GLN A 125 21.17 15.21 5.67
N ASP A 126 21.83 14.05 5.59
CA ASP A 126 23.26 13.89 5.87
C ASP A 126 24.16 14.25 4.66
N ALA A 127 23.57 14.59 3.51
CA ALA A 127 24.31 15.00 2.32
C ALA A 127 24.84 16.44 2.47
N PRO A 128 26.12 16.71 2.14
CA PRO A 128 26.70 18.05 2.28
C PRO A 128 25.91 19.08 1.46
N GLU A 129 25.55 20.20 2.11
CA GLU A 129 24.80 21.32 1.55
C GLU A 129 25.49 21.85 0.28
N GLY A 130 25.01 21.42 -0.89
CA GLY A 130 25.68 21.70 -2.15
C GLY A 130 24.84 21.36 -3.36
N GLY A 131 23.63 21.90 -3.45
CA GLY A 131 22.79 21.72 -4.64
C GLY A 131 21.43 22.39 -4.52
N ALA A 132 21.38 23.69 -4.75
CA ALA A 132 20.12 24.39 -4.98
C ALA A 132 19.48 23.93 -6.31
N THR A 133 18.31 23.29 -6.25
CA THR A 133 17.34 23.28 -7.36
C THR A 133 15.88 23.17 -6.85
N ASN A 134 15.13 24.24 -7.09
CA ASN A 134 13.70 24.36 -7.47
C ASN A 134 12.56 23.82 -6.56
N ASP A 135 11.94 24.75 -5.80
CA ASP A 135 10.51 25.13 -5.82
C ASP A 135 9.36 24.09 -5.70
N ARG A 136 9.62 22.91 -5.16
CA ARG A 136 8.57 22.16 -4.45
C ARG A 136 9.15 21.75 -3.11
N ALA A 137 8.61 22.30 -2.01
CA ALA A 137 8.96 21.85 -0.67
C ALA A 137 8.86 20.32 -0.64
N GLU A 138 10.00 19.64 -0.53
CA GLU A 138 10.02 18.20 -0.34
C GLU A 138 9.34 17.92 0.99
N GLN A 139 8.32 17.06 0.95
CA GLN A 139 7.57 16.65 2.13
C GLN A 139 8.52 16.20 3.24
N THR A 140 8.41 16.79 4.43
CA THR A 140 9.26 16.43 5.57
C THR A 140 8.86 15.08 6.17
N PRO A 141 9.75 14.40 6.91
CA PRO A 141 9.39 13.20 7.66
C PRO A 141 8.20 13.41 8.60
N GLU A 142 8.13 14.58 9.26
CA GLU A 142 7.04 14.95 10.15
C GLU A 142 5.72 15.12 9.40
N GLU A 143 5.73 15.75 8.22
CA GLU A 143 4.56 15.89 7.35
C GLU A 143 4.07 14.55 6.81
N LEU A 144 4.98 13.64 6.47
CA LEU A 144 4.62 12.27 6.07
C LEU A 144 3.92 11.54 7.22
N ILE A 145 4.51 11.52 8.42
CA ILE A 145 3.91 10.87 9.58
C ILE A 145 2.56 11.51 9.93
N ALA A 146 2.46 12.83 9.91
CA ALA A 146 1.20 13.53 10.16
C ALA A 146 0.11 13.14 9.13
N SER A 147 0.47 13.03 7.86
CA SER A 147 -0.45 12.59 6.80
C SER A 147 -0.95 11.15 7.03
N GLU A 148 -0.07 10.25 7.48
CA GLU A 148 -0.40 8.86 7.78
C GLU A 148 -1.26 8.72 9.05
N LEU A 149 -1.00 9.54 10.08
CA LEU A 149 -1.87 9.65 11.25
C LEU A 149 -3.28 10.14 10.86
N GLY A 150 -3.40 11.06 9.91
CA GLY A 150 -4.71 11.46 9.37
C GLY A 150 -5.46 10.31 8.68
N VAL A 151 -4.75 9.40 8.00
CA VAL A 151 -5.35 8.18 7.43
C VAL A 151 -5.83 7.24 8.53
N ILE A 152 -5.04 7.06 9.59
CA ILE A 152 -5.39 6.26 10.77
C ILE A 152 -6.65 6.79 11.43
N ASP A 153 -6.70 8.10 11.76
CA ASP A 153 -7.84 8.72 12.44
C ASP A 153 -9.14 8.52 11.64
N LYS A 154 -9.06 8.73 10.32
CA LYS A 154 -10.19 8.47 9.43
C LYS A 154 -10.64 7.01 9.49
N LEU A 155 -9.73 6.05 9.40
CA LEU A 155 -10.08 4.62 9.41
C LEU A 155 -10.62 4.15 10.77
N LEU A 156 -10.07 4.66 11.88
CA LEU A 156 -10.57 4.37 13.22
C LEU A 156 -11.94 5.00 13.49
N SER A 157 -12.26 6.15 12.87
CA SER A 157 -13.61 6.71 12.93
C SER A 157 -14.67 5.80 12.31
N TYR A 158 -14.29 4.96 11.33
CA TYR A 158 -15.19 3.96 10.72
C TYR A 158 -15.22 2.65 11.52
N ASP A 159 -14.08 2.19 12.01
CA ASP A 159 -13.96 1.00 12.86
C ASP A 159 -12.86 1.18 13.90
N GLY A 160 -13.25 1.70 15.07
CA GLY A 160 -12.32 1.94 16.19
C GLY A 160 -11.72 0.67 16.79
N ARG A 161 -12.16 -0.52 16.39
CA ARG A 161 -11.63 -1.82 16.85
C ARG A 161 -10.70 -2.46 15.82
N ASN A 162 -10.35 -1.74 14.74
CA ASN A 162 -9.49 -2.28 13.71
C ASN A 162 -8.04 -2.41 14.21
N PHE A 163 -7.68 -3.60 14.67
CA PHE A 163 -6.35 -3.88 15.22
C PHE A 163 -5.21 -3.61 14.21
N HIS A 164 -5.44 -3.75 12.90
CA HIS A 164 -4.40 -3.49 11.91
C HIS A 164 -4.03 -2.01 11.86
N VAL A 165 -5.04 -1.14 11.97
CA VAL A 165 -4.86 0.31 11.99
C VAL A 165 -4.18 0.74 13.28
N TRP A 166 -4.57 0.16 14.41
CA TRP A 166 -3.90 0.38 15.70
C TRP A 166 -2.44 -0.06 15.70
N ASN A 167 -2.14 -1.25 15.17
CA ASN A 167 -0.75 -1.72 15.04
C ASN A 167 0.08 -0.80 14.14
N TYR A 168 -0.51 -0.31 13.04
CA TYR A 168 0.15 0.64 12.16
C TYR A 168 0.40 2.00 12.84
N ARG A 169 -0.55 2.47 13.65
CA ARG A 169 -0.38 3.66 14.49
C ARG A 169 0.78 3.49 15.47
N ALA A 170 0.82 2.36 16.18
CA ALA A 170 1.90 2.06 17.13
C ALA A 170 3.27 2.08 16.44
N PHE A 171 3.38 1.48 15.25
CA PHE A 171 4.57 1.56 14.41
C PHE A 171 5.01 3.02 14.16
N LEU A 172 4.11 3.89 13.67
CA LEU A 172 4.46 5.30 13.39
C LEU A 172 4.89 6.07 14.64
N LEU A 173 4.17 5.89 15.75
CA LEU A 173 4.47 6.59 17.00
C LEU A 173 5.79 6.11 17.64
N SER A 174 6.18 4.86 17.39
CA SER A 174 7.46 4.30 17.82
C SER A 174 8.64 4.72 16.94
N HIS A 175 8.38 5.22 15.72
CA HIS A 175 9.42 5.52 14.75
C HIS A 175 10.31 6.71 15.21
N PRO A 176 11.64 6.67 15.02
CA PRO A 176 12.54 7.75 15.44
C PRO A 176 12.21 9.14 14.89
N ALA A 177 11.70 9.19 13.66
CA ALA A 177 11.27 10.44 13.02
C ALA A 177 10.00 11.08 13.64
N TYR A 178 9.25 10.34 14.49
CA TYR A 178 8.11 10.92 15.21
C TYR A 178 8.60 11.74 16.41
N LYS A 179 8.42 13.06 16.32
CA LYS A 179 8.79 14.05 17.36
C LYS A 179 7.62 14.51 18.24
N GLY A 180 6.42 13.96 18.04
CA GLY A 180 5.25 14.29 18.84
C GLY A 180 5.25 13.64 20.22
N ASP A 181 4.17 13.86 20.98
CA ASP A 181 3.99 13.27 22.30
C ASP A 181 3.86 11.74 22.21
N LYS A 182 4.84 11.03 22.78
CA LYS A 182 4.90 9.56 22.82
C LYS A 182 4.07 8.96 23.95
N THR A 183 3.61 9.77 24.92
CA THR A 183 2.74 9.28 26.02
C THR A 183 1.36 8.83 25.56
N LYS A 184 0.97 9.16 24.31
CA LYS A 184 -0.23 8.64 23.64
C LYS A 184 -0.16 7.15 23.28
N LEU A 185 1.02 6.52 23.35
CA LEU A 185 1.18 5.09 23.13
C LEU A 185 0.62 4.27 24.31
N ASP A 186 0.75 4.78 25.54
CA ASP A 186 0.50 4.03 26.77
C ASP A 186 -0.95 4.15 27.29
N ARG A 187 -1.76 5.05 26.74
CA ARG A 187 -3.10 5.39 27.27
C ARG A 187 -4.27 4.71 26.56
N GLU A 188 -4.04 3.99 25.48
CA GLU A 188 -5.09 3.52 24.56
C GLU A 188 -5.05 2.01 24.24
N THR A 189 -4.16 1.25 24.89
CA THR A 189 -4.09 -0.23 24.86
C THR A 189 -4.83 -0.84 26.05
#